data_AF-A0A7J9K3Q5-F1
#
_entry.id   AF-A0A7J9K3Q5-F1
#
_cell.length_a   1.000
_cell.length_b   1.000
_cell.length_c   1.000
_cell.angle_alpha   90.00
_cell.angle_beta   90.00
_cell.angle_gamma   90.00
#
_symmetry.space_group_name_H-M   'P 1'
#
loop_
_entity.id
_entity.type
_entity.pdbx_description
1 polymer ?
#
loop_
_entity_poly.entity_id
_entity_poly.type
_entity_poly.pdbx_seq_one_letter_code
_entity_poly.pdbx_strand_id
1 'polypeptide(L)'
;MEVAEVEETLKMLDASLSHIKWRLKSSSKRRLQIDVLAVCTRMRPVVMIDYGGKMPELQENLCAFLEHCRKESTIFEQLRVMVIEDMIYLIHVKEMAEYVSSSLSSEVELLFVDLEQDPPKMRTLDDKSLLGMQLISIQKLFSLYFPLEGMRNDLLPPDRAEPMADSKSLSEQIGSQSSVLMDLSSCMHDTEVTVPTVNG
;
A
#
# COMPACT_ATOMS: atom_id res chain seq x y z
N MET A 1 8.90 17.13 -11.20
CA MET A 1 7.62 17.79 -11.51
C MET A 1 7.86 19.28 -11.44
N GLU A 2 7.58 19.99 -12.53
CA GLU A 2 7.74 21.45 -12.60
C GLU A 2 6.56 22.17 -11.93
N VAL A 3 6.71 23.47 -11.63
CA VAL A 3 5.64 24.27 -10.98
C VAL A 3 4.35 24.27 -11.81
N ALA A 4 4.46 24.36 -13.13
CA ALA A 4 3.31 24.31 -14.03
C ALA A 4 2.57 22.96 -13.97
N GLU A 5 3.30 21.84 -13.92
CA GLU A 5 2.73 20.50 -13.79
C GLU A 5 2.03 20.32 -12.44
N VAL A 6 2.56 20.91 -11.36
CA VAL A 6 1.92 20.91 -10.04
C VAL A 6 0.57 21.63 -10.09
N GLU A 7 0.52 22.82 -10.71
CA GLU A 7 -0.73 23.58 -10.82
C GLU A 7 -1.78 22.86 -11.68
N GLU A 8 -1.36 22.25 -12.79
CA GLU A 8 -2.23 21.43 -13.63
C GLU A 8 -2.75 20.20 -12.88
N THR A 9 -1.86 19.52 -12.14
CA THR A 9 -2.22 18.40 -11.29
C THR A 9 -3.29 18.83 -10.28
N LEU A 10 -3.08 19.93 -9.56
CA LEU A 10 -4.06 20.45 -8.59
C LEU A 10 -5.42 20.78 -9.23
N LYS A 11 -5.44 21.36 -10.43
CA LYS A 11 -6.69 21.65 -11.17
C LYS A 11 -7.45 20.37 -11.51
N MET A 12 -6.77 19.32 -11.96
CA MET A 12 -7.43 18.05 -12.28
C MET A 12 -7.83 17.27 -11.02
N LEU A 13 -7.10 17.36 -9.89
CA LEU A 13 -7.58 16.82 -8.62
C LEU A 13 -8.91 17.49 -8.22
N ASP A 14 -9.03 18.80 -8.39
CA ASP A 14 -10.25 19.55 -8.12
C ASP A 14 -11.41 19.18 -9.05
N ALA A 15 -11.12 19.00 -10.34
CA ALA A 15 -12.09 18.51 -11.31
C ALA A 15 -12.59 17.09 -10.94
N SER A 16 -11.66 16.20 -10.57
CA SER A 16 -11.96 14.82 -10.19
C SER A 16 -12.82 14.74 -8.92
N LEU A 17 -12.49 15.52 -7.89
CA LEU A 17 -13.31 15.64 -6.68
C LEU A 17 -14.72 16.15 -6.98
N SER A 18 -14.84 17.11 -7.89
CA SER A 18 -16.13 17.66 -8.31
C SER A 18 -16.95 16.66 -9.10
N HIS A 19 -16.30 15.87 -9.96
CA HIS A 19 -16.94 14.82 -10.76
C HIS A 19 -17.56 13.74 -9.89
N ILE A 20 -16.80 13.20 -8.93
CA ILE A 20 -17.29 12.15 -8.03
C ILE A 20 -18.18 12.69 -6.90
N LYS A 21 -18.33 14.02 -6.81
CA LYS A 21 -19.13 14.72 -5.80
C LYS A 21 -18.72 14.40 -4.36
N TRP A 22 -17.43 14.12 -4.13
CA TRP A 22 -16.92 13.83 -2.80
C TRP A 22 -16.83 15.10 -1.97
N ARG A 23 -17.68 15.19 -0.93
CA ARG A 23 -17.82 16.37 -0.09
C ARG A 23 -16.77 16.40 1.03
N LEU A 24 -15.59 16.90 0.70
CA LEU A 24 -14.53 17.14 1.68
C LEU A 24 -14.62 18.54 2.30
N LYS A 25 -14.33 18.65 3.59
CA LYS A 25 -14.04 19.95 4.23
C LYS A 25 -12.81 20.57 3.58
N SER A 26 -12.71 21.90 3.54
CA SER A 26 -11.58 22.60 2.90
C SER A 26 -10.21 22.16 3.41
N SER A 27 -10.09 21.88 4.72
CA SER A 27 -8.85 21.35 5.31
C SER A 27 -8.52 19.95 4.81
N SER A 28 -9.49 19.02 4.81
CA SER A 28 -9.31 17.66 4.31
C SER A 28 -9.04 17.62 2.80
N LYS A 29 -9.71 18.48 2.02
CA LYS A 29 -9.43 18.65 0.59
C LYS A 29 -7.99 19.07 0.34
N ARG A 30 -7.52 20.10 1.06
CA ARG A 30 -6.13 20.56 0.96
C ARG A 30 -5.15 19.47 1.38
N ARG A 31 -5.50 18.69 2.41
CA ARG A 31 -4.67 17.58 2.87
C ARG A 31 -4.58 16.47 1.82
N LEU A 32 -5.70 16.08 1.21
CA LEU A 32 -5.73 15.13 0.10
C LEU A 32 -4.83 15.56 -1.05
N GLN A 33 -4.92 16.83 -1.46
CA GLN A 33 -4.06 17.37 -2.51
C GLN A 33 -2.57 17.26 -2.16
N ILE A 34 -2.19 17.61 -0.92
CA ILE A 34 -0.80 17.51 -0.46
C ILE A 34 -0.33 16.06 -0.44
N ASP A 35 -1.14 15.14 0.08
CA ASP A 35 -0.78 13.73 0.21
C ASP A 35 -0.67 13.08 -1.17
N VAL A 36 -1.62 13.35 -2.08
CA VAL A 36 -1.56 12.89 -3.47
C VAL A 36 -0.32 13.43 -4.19
N LEU A 37 -0.03 14.73 -4.04
CA LEU A 37 1.18 15.32 -4.63
C LEU A 37 2.44 14.67 -4.07
N ALA A 38 2.53 14.45 -2.76
CA ALA A 38 3.71 13.82 -2.13
C ALA A 38 3.94 12.39 -2.64
N VAL A 39 2.88 11.64 -2.91
CA VAL A 39 2.95 10.30 -3.49
C VAL A 39 3.30 10.36 -4.98
N CYS A 40 2.67 11.23 -5.76
CA CYS A 40 2.97 11.42 -7.20
C CYS A 40 4.40 11.92 -7.46
N THR A 41 4.92 12.80 -6.61
CA THR A 41 6.31 13.29 -6.70
C THR A 41 7.33 12.35 -6.07
N ARG A 42 6.89 11.18 -5.58
CA ARG A 42 7.73 10.15 -4.95
C ARG A 42 8.48 10.66 -3.72
N MET A 43 7.97 11.70 -3.07
CA MET A 43 8.47 12.15 -1.77
C MET A 43 8.08 11.19 -0.65
N ARG A 44 6.98 10.45 -0.84
CA ARG A 44 6.51 9.42 0.09
C ARG A 44 6.02 8.19 -0.70
N PRO A 45 6.45 6.97 -0.35
CA PRO A 45 5.95 5.75 -0.98
C PRO A 45 4.50 5.44 -0.58
N VAL A 46 4.10 5.84 0.63
CA VAL A 46 2.80 5.57 1.23
C VAL A 46 2.35 6.74 2.12
N VAL A 47 1.05 6.99 2.14
CA VAL A 47 0.39 7.89 3.10
C VAL A 47 -0.90 7.26 3.59
N MET A 48 -1.09 7.21 4.91
CA MET A 48 -2.36 6.80 5.54
C MET A 48 -3.41 7.92 5.39
N ILE A 49 -4.63 7.56 5.03
CA ILE A 49 -5.74 8.49 4.82
C ILE A 49 -6.79 8.28 5.91
N ASP A 50 -6.77 9.15 6.92
CA ASP A 50 -7.66 9.11 8.09
C ASP A 50 -8.77 10.18 8.04
N TYR A 51 -8.97 10.80 6.88
CA TYR A 51 -9.93 11.88 6.67
C TYR A 51 -10.85 11.60 5.48
N GLY A 52 -11.96 12.35 5.43
CA GLY A 52 -12.86 12.35 4.27
C GLY A 52 -14.01 11.34 4.34
N GLY A 53 -14.17 10.64 5.47
CA GLY A 53 -15.30 9.77 5.71
C GLY A 53 -14.98 8.68 6.73
N LYS A 54 -15.82 7.65 6.75
CA LYS A 54 -15.60 6.39 7.47
C LYS A 54 -15.59 5.25 6.46
N MET A 55 -14.98 4.12 6.80
CA MET A 55 -15.10 2.91 6.00
C MET A 55 -16.57 2.41 6.01
N PRO A 56 -17.09 1.85 4.90
CA PRO A 56 -16.43 1.62 3.59
C PRO A 56 -16.52 2.83 2.63
N GLU A 57 -17.30 3.86 2.95
CA GLU A 57 -17.56 5.02 2.06
C GLU A 57 -16.26 5.77 1.70
N LEU A 58 -15.31 5.85 2.64
CA LEU A 58 -13.99 6.44 2.39
C LEU A 58 -13.23 5.69 1.29
N GLN A 59 -13.21 4.36 1.34
CA GLN A 59 -12.57 3.52 0.33
C GLN A 59 -13.23 3.69 -1.03
N GLU A 60 -14.56 3.65 -1.09
CA GLU A 60 -15.32 3.82 -2.33
C GLU A 60 -15.03 5.17 -2.98
N ASN A 61 -15.07 6.25 -2.20
CA ASN A 61 -14.78 7.60 -2.68
C ASN A 61 -13.33 7.75 -3.15
N LEU A 62 -12.36 7.22 -2.40
CA LEU A 62 -10.95 7.32 -2.77
C LEU A 62 -10.62 6.49 -4.02
N CYS A 63 -11.23 5.30 -4.16
CA CYS A 63 -11.09 4.50 -5.37
C CYS A 63 -11.72 5.19 -6.58
N ALA A 64 -12.94 5.70 -6.46
CA ALA A 64 -13.62 6.43 -7.52
C ALA A 64 -12.85 7.70 -7.93
N PHE A 65 -12.28 8.41 -6.95
CA PHE A 65 -11.42 9.56 -7.18
C PHE A 65 -10.21 9.19 -8.01
N LEU A 66 -9.47 8.15 -7.62
CA LEU A 66 -8.25 7.75 -8.29
C LEU A 66 -8.51 7.16 -9.69
N GLU A 67 -9.59 6.39 -9.86
CA GLU A 67 -10.04 5.92 -11.18
C GLU A 67 -10.36 7.09 -12.14
N HIS A 68 -10.95 8.18 -11.63
CA HIS A 68 -11.15 9.37 -12.44
C HIS A 68 -9.83 10.05 -12.79
N CYS A 69 -8.94 10.27 -11.82
CA CYS A 69 -7.63 10.87 -12.05
C CYS A 69 -6.80 10.10 -13.10
N ARG A 70 -6.86 8.76 -13.10
CA ARG A 70 -6.16 7.90 -14.06
C ARG A 70 -6.66 8.03 -15.50
N LYS A 71 -7.93 8.42 -15.71
CA LYS A 71 -8.47 8.67 -17.05
C LYS A 71 -7.94 9.98 -17.63
N GLU A 72 -7.64 10.94 -16.76
CA GLU A 72 -7.19 12.27 -17.14
C GLU A 72 -5.66 12.37 -17.29
N SER A 73 -4.89 11.60 -16.51
CA SER A 73 -3.43 11.65 -16.55
C SER A 73 -2.75 10.34 -16.15
N THR A 74 -1.66 10.04 -16.86
CA THR A 74 -0.84 8.83 -16.62
C THR A 74 -0.01 8.92 -15.35
N ILE A 75 0.17 10.10 -14.75
CA ILE A 75 0.89 10.26 -13.48
C ILE A 75 0.26 9.44 -12.34
N PHE A 76 -1.05 9.16 -12.42
CA PHE A 76 -1.79 8.36 -11.44
C PHE A 76 -1.74 6.86 -11.70
N GLU A 77 -1.17 6.40 -12.82
CA GLU A 77 -1.14 4.97 -13.15
C GLU A 77 -0.39 4.12 -12.13
N GLN A 78 0.56 4.73 -11.41
CA GLN A 78 1.34 4.07 -10.37
C GLN A 78 0.72 4.18 -8.98
N LEU A 79 -0.39 4.91 -8.83
CA LEU A 79 -1.04 5.08 -7.54
C LEU A 79 -2.09 3.99 -7.31
N ARG A 80 -2.18 3.50 -6.07
CA ARG A 80 -3.19 2.52 -5.64
C ARG A 80 -3.73 2.88 -4.27
N VAL A 81 -4.94 2.42 -3.99
CA VAL A 81 -5.56 2.43 -2.67
C VAL A 81 -5.28 1.09 -2.03
N MET A 82 -4.59 1.09 -0.90
CA MET A 82 -4.29 -0.11 -0.13
C MET A 82 -5.08 -0.10 1.18
N VAL A 83 -5.66 -1.23 1.56
CA VAL A 83 -6.39 -1.39 2.82
C VAL A 83 -5.72 -2.48 3.65
N ILE A 84 -5.50 -2.22 4.93
CA ILE A 84 -5.01 -3.18 5.91
C ILE A 84 -5.92 -3.05 7.13
N GLU A 85 -6.73 -4.08 7.39
CA GLU A 85 -7.76 -4.06 8.44
C GLU A 85 -8.74 -2.89 8.25
N ASP A 86 -8.79 -1.94 9.18
CA ASP A 86 -9.62 -0.73 9.12
C ASP A 86 -8.86 0.50 8.63
N MET A 87 -7.57 0.35 8.30
CA MET A 87 -6.69 1.41 7.82
C MET A 87 -6.64 1.46 6.29
N ILE A 88 -6.66 2.66 5.74
CA ILE A 88 -6.61 2.91 4.30
C ILE A 88 -5.43 3.82 3.95
N TYR A 89 -4.76 3.48 2.86
CA TYR A 89 -3.52 4.09 2.43
C TYR A 89 -3.57 4.44 0.95
N LEU A 90 -2.95 5.56 0.59
CA LEU A 90 -2.58 5.88 -0.78
C LEU A 90 -1.10 5.53 -0.98
N ILE A 91 -0.79 4.71 -1.97
CA ILE A 91 0.57 4.25 -2.24
C ILE A 91 1.01 4.55 -3.67
N HIS A 92 2.32 4.70 -3.86
CA HIS A 92 2.97 4.61 -5.17
C HIS A 92 3.59 3.21 -5.29
N VAL A 93 3.08 2.38 -6.19
CA VAL A 93 3.42 0.94 -6.26
C VAL A 93 4.92 0.70 -6.42
N LYS A 94 5.59 1.43 -7.32
CA LYS A 94 7.03 1.28 -7.54
C LYS A 94 7.86 1.67 -6.30
N GLU A 95 7.65 2.86 -5.75
CA GLU A 95 8.34 3.33 -4.54
C GLU A 95 8.05 2.42 -3.35
N MET A 96 6.84 1.86 -3.25
CA MET A 96 6.50 0.88 -2.23
C MET A 96 7.30 -0.41 -2.40
N ALA A 97 7.47 -0.91 -3.64
CA ALA A 97 8.31 -2.08 -3.89
C ALA A 97 9.78 -1.82 -3.51
N GLU A 98 10.34 -0.67 -3.92
CA GLU A 98 11.70 -0.26 -3.54
C GLU A 98 11.87 -0.12 -2.02
N TYR A 99 10.86 0.42 -1.34
CA TYR A 99 10.84 0.51 0.13
C TYR A 99 10.78 -0.89 0.77
N VAL A 100 9.89 -1.76 0.31
CA VAL A 100 9.76 -3.13 0.81
C VAL A 100 11.08 -3.89 0.64
N SER A 101 11.75 -3.79 -0.50
CA SER A 101 13.03 -4.49 -0.67
C SER A 101 14.19 -3.90 0.11
N SER A 102 14.20 -2.59 0.34
CA SER A 102 15.33 -1.96 1.04
C SER A 102 15.15 -1.98 2.56
N SER A 103 13.90 -1.96 3.04
CA SER A 103 13.58 -1.81 4.47
C SER A 103 13.03 -3.08 5.11
N LEU A 104 12.42 -3.99 4.34
CA LEU A 104 11.86 -5.25 4.83
C LEU A 104 12.65 -6.48 4.36
N SER A 105 13.71 -6.29 3.56
CA SER A 105 14.70 -7.35 3.35
C SER A 105 15.60 -7.45 4.58
N SER A 106 16.14 -8.65 4.81
CA SER A 106 17.08 -8.95 5.90
C SER A 106 18.40 -8.18 5.85
N GLU A 107 18.57 -7.25 4.90
CA GLU A 107 19.76 -6.43 4.73
C GLU A 107 19.85 -5.28 5.76
N VAL A 108 18.71 -4.89 6.36
CA VAL A 108 18.67 -3.86 7.41
C VAL A 108 18.35 -4.51 8.76
N GLU A 109 19.23 -4.30 9.74
CA GLU A 109 18.97 -4.71 11.12
C GLU A 109 17.85 -3.86 11.72
N LEU A 110 16.66 -4.45 11.87
CA LEU A 110 15.52 -3.79 12.50
C LEU A 110 15.69 -3.78 14.02
N LEU A 111 15.53 -2.59 14.61
CA LEU A 111 15.59 -2.39 16.05
C LEU A 111 14.17 -2.34 16.61
N PHE A 112 13.88 -3.20 17.59
CA PHE A 112 12.57 -3.26 18.23
C PHE A 112 12.63 -2.61 19.62
N VAL A 113 11.53 -1.99 20.03
CA VAL A 113 11.39 -1.41 21.37
C VAL A 113 10.19 -2.03 22.06
N ASP A 114 10.43 -2.59 23.24
CA ASP A 114 9.40 -3.14 24.12
C ASP A 114 8.80 -1.99 24.95
N LEU A 115 7.61 -1.54 24.55
CA LEU A 115 6.88 -0.42 25.17
C LEU A 115 6.19 -0.79 26.49
N GLU A 116 6.02 -2.09 26.78
CA GLU A 116 5.41 -2.56 28.03
C GLU A 116 6.37 -2.44 29.22
N GLN A 117 7.66 -2.19 28.97
CA GLN A 117 8.65 -1.96 30.01
C GLN A 117 8.87 -0.47 30.27
N ASP A 118 9.07 -0.13 31.56
CA ASP A 118 9.46 1.21 32.00
C ASP A 118 10.84 1.15 32.69
N PRO A 119 11.91 1.75 32.12
CA PRO A 119 11.92 2.44 30.81
C PRO A 119 11.81 1.45 29.63
N PRO A 120 11.38 1.91 28.44
CA PRO A 120 11.32 1.08 27.24
C PRO A 120 12.68 0.44 26.93
N LYS A 121 12.66 -0.84 26.56
CA LYS A 121 13.90 -1.58 26.28
C LYS A 121 14.03 -1.94 24.82
N MET A 122 15.22 -1.74 24.26
CA MET A 122 15.56 -2.28 22.96
C MET A 122 15.58 -3.81 23.00
N ARG A 123 14.99 -4.42 21.99
CA ARG A 123 15.00 -5.86 21.73
C ARG A 123 15.56 -6.08 20.33
N THR A 124 16.38 -7.10 20.20
CA THR A 124 16.66 -7.70 18.89
C THR A 124 15.51 -8.65 18.57
N LEU A 125 15.17 -8.77 17.29
CA LEU A 125 14.32 -9.86 16.84
C LEU A 125 15.13 -11.16 16.96
N ASP A 126 14.98 -11.87 18.07
CA ASP A 126 15.39 -13.28 18.08
C ASP A 126 14.36 -14.02 17.23
N ASP A 127 14.82 -14.72 16.18
CA ASP A 127 14.00 -15.54 15.28
C ASP A 127 13.14 -16.59 16.02
N LYS A 128 13.36 -16.76 17.32
CA LYS A 128 12.60 -17.64 18.23
C LYS A 128 11.36 -17.00 18.85
N SER A 129 11.20 -15.68 18.80
CA SER A 129 10.01 -15.02 19.35
C SER A 129 8.83 -15.19 18.40
N LEU A 130 7.66 -15.61 18.92
CA LEU A 130 6.45 -15.83 18.11
C LEU A 130 6.06 -14.57 17.32
N LEU A 131 6.08 -13.40 17.98
CA LEU A 131 5.82 -12.10 17.37
C LEU A 131 6.81 -11.76 16.26
N GLY A 132 8.10 -12.05 16.47
CA GLY A 132 9.12 -11.80 15.44
C GLY A 132 8.93 -12.67 14.21
N MET A 133 8.60 -13.96 14.40
CA MET A 133 8.27 -14.85 13.28
C MET A 133 7.02 -14.39 12.51
N GLN A 134 5.98 -13.92 13.22
CA GLN A 134 4.79 -13.35 12.60
C GLN A 134 5.12 -12.09 11.79
N LEU A 135 5.90 -11.17 12.34
CA LEU A 135 6.32 -9.95 11.65
C LEU A 135 7.15 -10.28 10.39
N ILE A 136 8.12 -11.18 10.48
CA ILE A 136 8.91 -11.63 9.32
C ILE A 136 7.98 -12.25 8.25
N SER A 137 6.95 -12.99 8.67
CA SER A 137 5.98 -13.58 7.75
C SER A 137 5.16 -12.52 7.03
N ILE A 138 4.72 -11.47 7.75
CA ILE A 138 4.06 -10.30 7.16
C ILE A 138 5.00 -9.59 6.17
N GLN A 139 6.25 -9.34 6.53
CA GLN A 139 7.23 -8.69 5.65
C GLN A 139 7.48 -9.47 4.35
N LYS A 140 7.59 -10.80 4.44
CA LYS A 140 7.68 -11.68 3.28
C LYS A 140 6.43 -11.61 2.42
N LEU A 141 5.25 -11.52 3.03
CA LEU A 141 3.98 -11.37 2.31
C LEU A 141 3.92 -10.03 1.55
N PHE A 142 4.35 -8.93 2.17
CA PHE A 142 4.50 -7.64 1.48
C PHE A 142 5.45 -7.74 0.27
N SER A 143 6.55 -8.51 0.39
CA SER A 143 7.48 -8.74 -0.72
C SER A 143 6.84 -9.50 -1.90
N LEU A 144 5.82 -10.33 -1.64
CA LEU A 144 5.04 -11.01 -2.68
C LEU A 144 4.06 -10.06 -3.38
N TYR A 145 3.46 -9.13 -2.64
CA TYR A 145 2.54 -8.13 -3.19
C TYR A 145 3.25 -7.00 -3.94
N PHE A 146 4.48 -6.68 -3.55
CA PHE A 146 5.30 -5.62 -4.15
C PHE A 146 6.62 -6.15 -4.71
N PRO A 147 6.59 -6.98 -5.77
CA PRO A 147 7.82 -7.51 -6.36
C PRO A 147 8.60 -6.38 -7.05
N LEU A 148 9.92 -6.31 -6.85
CA LEU A 148 10.75 -5.46 -7.70
C LEU A 148 10.84 -5.99 -9.12
N GLU A 149 10.73 -5.07 -10.06
CA GLU A 149 10.93 -5.32 -11.47
C GLU A 149 12.40 -5.76 -11.70
N GLY A 150 12.59 -7.05 -12.02
CA GLY A 150 13.90 -7.71 -12.12
C GLY A 150 14.15 -8.81 -11.07
N MET A 151 13.36 -8.86 -9.99
CA MET A 151 13.42 -9.91 -8.95
C MET A 151 12.51 -11.10 -9.25
N ARG A 152 12.10 -11.27 -10.52
CA ARG A 152 11.42 -12.48 -11.01
C ARG A 152 12.45 -13.59 -11.28
N ASN A 153 13.26 -13.92 -10.29
CA ASN A 153 14.12 -15.10 -10.33
C ASN A 153 13.80 -15.97 -9.10
N ASP A 154 13.34 -17.19 -9.39
CA ASP A 154 13.47 -18.40 -8.57
C ASP A 154 12.45 -18.74 -7.46
N LEU A 155 11.25 -18.15 -7.42
CA LEU A 155 10.16 -18.63 -6.53
C LEU A 155 8.94 -19.25 -7.23
N LEU A 156 8.99 -19.44 -8.55
CA LEU A 156 8.05 -20.35 -9.22
C LEU A 156 8.70 -21.74 -9.30
N PRO A 157 8.02 -22.83 -8.91
CA PRO A 157 8.52 -24.17 -9.15
C PRO A 157 8.76 -24.37 -10.66
N PRO A 158 9.77 -25.15 -11.07
CA PRO A 158 10.02 -25.37 -12.49
C PRO A 158 8.83 -26.11 -13.08
N ASP A 159 8.14 -25.42 -13.98
CA ASP A 159 7.07 -25.92 -14.81
C ASP A 159 7.61 -27.12 -15.61
N ARG A 160 7.25 -28.34 -15.21
CA ARG A 160 7.45 -29.52 -16.04
C ARG A 160 6.32 -29.56 -17.04
N ALA A 161 6.68 -29.34 -18.30
CA ALA A 161 5.83 -29.54 -19.46
C ALA A 161 5.08 -30.90 -19.40
N GLU A 162 3.75 -30.85 -19.42
CA GLU A 162 2.89 -31.33 -20.51
C GLU A 162 1.41 -30.99 -20.20
N PRO A 163 0.56 -30.84 -21.23
CA PRO A 163 -0.72 -30.14 -21.14
C PRO A 163 -1.84 -31.09 -20.72
N MET A 164 -2.70 -30.69 -19.78
CA MET A 164 -4.13 -31.05 -19.73
C MET A 164 -4.82 -30.37 -18.53
N ALA A 165 -5.87 -29.61 -18.87
CA ALA A 165 -7.08 -29.28 -18.10
C ALA A 165 -6.98 -28.82 -16.62
N ASP A 166 -7.51 -27.61 -16.40
CA ASP A 166 -8.06 -27.08 -15.14
C ASP A 166 -7.08 -26.93 -13.96
N SER A 167 -6.13 -26.00 -14.09
CA SER A 167 -5.52 -25.34 -12.94
C SER A 167 -5.98 -23.88 -12.89
N LYS A 168 -7.05 -23.63 -12.14
CA LYS A 168 -7.46 -22.30 -11.67
C LYS A 168 -6.26 -21.63 -11.02
N SER A 169 -5.67 -20.69 -11.74
CA SER A 169 -4.56 -19.88 -11.27
C SER A 169 -4.99 -19.10 -10.02
N LEU A 170 -4.07 -18.86 -9.07
CA LEU A 170 -4.32 -18.00 -7.91
C LEU A 170 -4.72 -16.56 -8.33
N SER A 171 -4.44 -16.19 -9.59
CA SER A 171 -4.95 -14.97 -10.24
C SER A 171 -6.47 -14.96 -10.51
N GLU A 172 -7.15 -16.11 -10.46
CA GLU A 172 -8.61 -16.20 -10.61
C GLU A 172 -9.38 -16.10 -9.28
N GLN A 173 -8.67 -15.98 -8.15
CA GLN A 173 -9.28 -15.72 -6.83
C GLN A 173 -9.26 -14.23 -6.44
N ILE A 174 -8.95 -13.33 -7.38
CA ILE A 174 -9.22 -11.89 -7.26
C ILE A 174 -10.51 -11.62 -8.02
N GLY A 175 -11.63 -12.04 -7.44
CA GLY A 175 -12.95 -11.75 -7.99
C GLY A 175 -13.18 -10.24 -8.05
N SER A 176 -13.16 -9.68 -9.26
CA SER A 176 -13.80 -8.40 -9.61
C SER A 176 -13.42 -7.16 -8.78
N GLN A 177 -12.22 -7.10 -8.20
CA GLN A 177 -11.71 -5.89 -7.55
C GLN A 177 -11.21 -4.89 -8.62
N SER A 178 -11.55 -3.61 -8.46
CA SER A 178 -11.01 -2.54 -9.32
C SER A 178 -9.49 -2.58 -9.28
N SER A 179 -8.83 -2.36 -10.42
CA SER A 179 -7.36 -2.33 -10.53
C SER A 179 -6.68 -1.34 -9.58
N VAL A 180 -7.45 -0.40 -9.00
CA VAL A 180 -7.01 0.63 -8.05
C VAL A 180 -6.90 0.11 -6.62
N LEU A 181 -7.70 -0.86 -6.22
CA LEU A 181 -7.79 -1.33 -4.83
C LEU A 181 -6.87 -2.54 -4.60
N MET A 182 -6.11 -2.51 -3.51
CA MET A 182 -5.38 -3.64 -2.95
C MET A 182 -5.82 -3.87 -1.51
N ASP A 183 -6.57 -4.93 -1.28
CA ASP A 183 -6.97 -5.35 0.06
C ASP A 183 -5.95 -6.35 0.61
N LEU A 184 -5.20 -5.90 1.63
CA LEU A 184 -4.20 -6.68 2.36
C LEU A 184 -4.65 -7.00 3.79
N SER A 185 -5.94 -6.86 4.10
CA SER A 185 -6.46 -7.14 5.44
C SER A 185 -6.24 -8.59 5.88
N SER A 186 -6.18 -9.52 4.92
CA SER A 186 -5.86 -10.93 5.20
C SER A 186 -4.41 -11.14 5.66
N CYS A 187 -3.50 -10.20 5.39
CA CYS A 187 -2.09 -10.31 5.77
C CYS A 187 -1.88 -10.29 7.30
N MET A 188 -2.81 -9.69 8.02
CA MET A 188 -2.77 -9.54 9.47
C MET A 188 -3.65 -10.56 10.20
N HIS A 189 -4.37 -11.41 9.46
CA HIS A 189 -5.30 -12.37 10.05
C HIS A 189 -4.56 -13.37 10.95
N ASP A 190 -5.11 -13.62 12.14
CA ASP A 190 -4.55 -14.53 13.16
C ASP A 190 -3.12 -14.17 13.60
N THR A 191 -2.72 -12.89 13.50
CA THR A 191 -1.45 -12.39 14.04
C THR A 191 -1.67 -11.56 15.31
N GLU A 192 -0.69 -11.58 16.21
CA GLU A 192 -0.65 -10.67 17.38
C GLU A 192 0.10 -9.37 17.03
N VAL A 193 0.62 -9.26 15.80
CA VAL A 193 1.25 -8.05 15.28
C VAL A 193 0.16 -7.02 15.01
N THR A 194 0.33 -5.81 15.53
CA THR A 194 -0.64 -4.74 15.32
C THR A 194 -0.28 -3.90 14.10
N VAL A 195 -1.27 -3.31 13.43
CA VAL A 195 -1.05 -2.43 12.27
C VAL A 195 -0.05 -1.29 12.54
N PRO A 196 -0.03 -0.63 13.72
CA PRO A 196 1.04 0.32 14.06
C PRO A 196 2.44 -0.26 13.89
N THR A 197 2.68 -1.51 14.28
CA THR A 197 3.98 -2.19 14.10
C THR A 197 4.37 -2.38 12.63
N VAL A 198 3.37 -2.46 11.73
CA VAL A 198 3.59 -2.55 10.28
C VAL A 198 3.84 -1.16 9.66
N ASN A 199 3.33 -0.10 10.28
CA ASN A 199 3.51 1.28 9.83
C ASN A 199 4.89 1.87 10.19
N GLY A 200 5.68 1.20 11.04
CA GLY A 200 6.97 1.65 11.57
C GLY A 200 6.87 2.20 12.97
#